data_AF-A0A1W0X5B0-F1
#
_entry.id   AF-A0A1W0X5B0-F1
#
_cell.length_a   1.000
_cell.length_b   1.000
_cell.length_c   1.000
_cell.angle_alpha   90.00
_cell.angle_beta   90.00
_cell.angle_gamma   90.00
#
_symmetry.space_group_name_H-M   'P 1'
#
loop_
_entity.id
_entity.type
_entity.pdbx_description
1 polymer ?
#
loop_
_entity_poly.entity_id
_entity_poly.type
_entity_poly.pdbx_seq_one_letter_code
_entity_poly.pdbx_strand_id
1 'polypeptide(L)'
;MVVALVILSTFLHLVNADEPVFDLPHRGCFYPDWAQYRPGLGKFTAKDVDPKLCTYIVVAFGKIVNNSLDTFELNDPATFATLGEYKNFRRT
;
A
#
# COMPACT_ATOMS: atom_id res chain seq x y z
N MET A 1 30.93 15.22 -35.55
CA MET A 1 31.11 14.03 -34.70
C MET A 1 30.81 14.33 -33.23
N VAL A 2 31.44 15.34 -32.62
CA VAL A 2 31.21 15.73 -31.21
C VAL A 2 29.75 16.14 -30.92
N VAL A 3 29.13 16.94 -31.80
CA VAL A 3 27.73 17.37 -31.63
C VAL A 3 26.75 16.20 -31.62
N ALA A 4 26.96 15.20 -32.48
CA ALA A 4 26.12 14.00 -32.54
C ALA A 4 26.27 13.11 -31.28
N LEU A 5 27.48 13.03 -30.72
CA LEU A 5 27.74 12.33 -29.47
C LEU A 5 27.08 13.01 -28.27
N VAL A 6 27.09 14.35 -28.22
CA VAL A 6 26.41 15.12 -27.19
C VAL A 6 24.90 14.92 -27.28
N ILE A 7 24.31 15.02 -28.47
CA ILE A 7 22.87 14.78 -28.68
C ILE A 7 22.49 13.35 -28.28
N LEU A 8 23.27 12.34 -28.66
CA LEU A 8 23.00 10.95 -28.30
C LEU A 8 23.08 10.72 -26.78
N SER A 9 24.08 11.34 -26.12
CA SER A 9 24.22 11.25 -24.68
C SER A 9 23.09 11.93 -23.93
N THR A 10 22.66 13.13 -24.34
CA THR A 10 21.55 13.84 -23.70
C THR A 10 20.23 13.11 -23.94
N PHE A 11 20.02 12.57 -25.14
CA PHE A 11 18.86 11.72 -25.44
C PHE A 11 18.85 10.45 -24.59
N LEU A 12 20.00 9.81 -24.38
CA LEU A 12 20.11 8.63 -23.51
C LEU A 12 19.84 8.97 -22.03
N HIS A 13 20.25 10.14 -21.55
CA HIS A 13 19.92 10.58 -20.18
C HIS A 13 18.43 10.89 -20.01
N LEU A 14 17.79 11.47 -21.03
CA LEU A 14 16.34 11.72 -21.02
C LEU A 14 15.53 10.42 -21.11
N VAL A 15 15.98 9.45 -21.91
CA VAL A 15 15.35 8.11 -22.01
C VAL A 15 15.45 7.35 -20.68
N ASN A 16 16.53 7.52 -19.92
CA ASN A 16 16.72 6.86 -18.63
C ASN A 16 16.08 7.61 -17.45
N ALA A 17 15.58 8.84 -17.64
CA ALA A 17 15.02 9.67 -16.58
C ALA A 17 13.55 9.34 -16.24
N ASP A 18 12.91 8.47 -17.02
CA ASP A 18 11.50 8.10 -16.87
C ASP A 18 11.25 6.85 -16.02
N GLU A 19 12.32 6.16 -15.58
CA GLU A 19 12.14 5.03 -14.67
C GLU A 19 11.69 5.55 -13.30
N PRO A 20 10.54 5.07 -12.76
CA PRO A 20 10.04 5.52 -11.47
C PRO A 20 11.03 5.12 -10.38
N VAL A 21 11.78 6.09 -9.86
CA VAL A 21 12.59 5.92 -8.66
C VAL A 21 11.64 5.84 -7.48
N PHE A 22 11.38 4.63 -6.99
CA PHE A 22 10.66 4.42 -5.73
C PHE A 22 11.57 4.83 -4.57
N ASP A 23 11.63 6.13 -4.30
CA ASP A 23 12.28 6.66 -3.11
C ASP A 23 11.50 6.20 -1.87
N LEU A 24 12.18 5.44 -0.99
CA LEU A 24 11.70 4.67 0.19
C LEU A 24 11.33 3.20 -0.12
N PRO A 25 11.61 2.25 0.80
CA PRO A 25 11.23 0.86 0.58
C PRO A 25 9.70 0.71 0.54
N HIS A 26 9.16 0.41 -0.64
CA HIS A 26 7.75 0.14 -0.87
C HIS A 26 7.38 -1.24 -0.27
N ARG A 27 7.02 -1.26 1.01
CA ARG A 27 6.69 -2.49 1.76
C ARG A 27 5.18 -2.61 1.95
N GLY A 28 4.57 -3.49 1.17
CA GLY A 28 3.14 -3.79 1.23
C GLY A 28 2.79 -4.84 2.27
N CYS A 29 1.64 -4.66 2.91
CA CYS A 29 1.08 -5.63 3.84
C CYS A 29 -0.39 -5.88 3.53
N PHE A 30 -0.79 -7.15 3.46
CA PHE A 30 -2.19 -7.52 3.39
C PHE A 30 -2.75 -7.62 4.80
N TYR A 31 -3.88 -6.95 5.04
CA TYR A 31 -4.68 -7.09 6.24
C TYR A 31 -5.92 -7.95 5.91
N PRO A 32 -5.94 -9.23 6.31
CA PRO A 32 -7.12 -10.08 6.14
C PRO A 32 -8.20 -9.78 7.19
N ASP A 33 -9.38 -9.35 6.76
CA ASP A 33 -10.55 -9.05 7.60
C ASP A 33 -11.02 -10.23 8.46
N TRP A 34 -10.92 -11.46 7.94
CA TRP A 34 -11.32 -12.69 8.61
C TRP A 34 -10.39 -13.11 9.76
N ALA A 35 -9.21 -12.51 9.90
CA ALA A 35 -8.29 -12.84 10.99
C ALA A 35 -8.84 -12.43 12.38
N GLN A 36 -9.83 -11.54 12.41
CA GLN A 36 -10.56 -11.16 13.62
C GLN A 36 -11.33 -12.33 14.27
N TYR A 37 -11.63 -13.37 13.50
CA TYR A 37 -12.39 -14.54 13.95
C TYR A 37 -11.51 -15.68 14.46
N ARG A 38 -10.18 -15.57 14.34
CA ARG A 38 -9.28 -16.58 14.89
C ARG A 38 -9.35 -16.62 16.42
N PRO A 39 -9.29 -17.80 17.05
CA PRO A 39 -9.33 -17.92 18.50
C PRO A 39 -7.97 -17.61 19.16
N GLY A 40 -8.03 -17.19 20.42
CA GLY A 40 -6.85 -17.02 21.28
C GLY A 40 -5.80 -16.07 20.70
N LEU A 41 -4.53 -16.47 20.78
CA LEU A 41 -3.39 -15.68 20.29
C LEU A 41 -3.39 -15.50 18.76
N GLY A 42 -4.20 -16.24 18.03
CA GLY A 42 -4.33 -16.10 16.58
C GLY A 42 -5.24 -14.94 16.16
N LYS A 43 -6.03 -14.37 17.08
CA LYS A 43 -6.93 -13.24 16.82
C LYS A 43 -6.12 -12.01 16.43
N PHE A 44 -6.47 -11.40 15.32
CA PHE A 44 -5.80 -10.20 14.83
C PHE A 44 -6.82 -9.19 14.33
N THR A 45 -6.69 -7.95 14.79
CA THR A 45 -7.58 -6.83 14.48
C THR A 45 -6.77 -5.63 14.00
N ALA A 46 -7.44 -4.59 13.49
CA ALA A 46 -6.77 -3.37 13.05
C ALA A 46 -5.86 -2.75 14.13
N LYS A 47 -6.20 -2.93 15.42
CA LYS A 47 -5.42 -2.41 16.56
C LYS A 47 -4.07 -3.11 16.76
N ASP A 48 -3.92 -4.31 16.20
CA ASP A 48 -2.70 -5.11 16.31
C ASP A 48 -1.70 -4.79 15.20
N VAL A 49 -2.09 -3.95 14.23
CA VAL A 49 -1.21 -3.50 13.14
C VAL A 49 -0.21 -2.49 13.66
N ASP A 50 1.09 -2.75 13.44
CA ASP A 50 2.15 -1.77 13.66
C ASP A 50 2.13 -0.71 12.53
N PRO A 51 1.81 0.57 12.83
CA PRO A 51 1.75 1.64 11.83
C PRO A 51 3.08 1.93 11.14
N LYS A 52 4.21 1.55 11.75
CA LYS A 52 5.55 1.75 11.18
C LYS A 52 5.99 0.57 10.32
N LEU A 53 5.30 -0.57 10.38
CA LEU A 53 5.70 -1.76 9.65
C LEU A 53 5.56 -1.57 8.15
N CYS A 54 4.44 -1.08 7.62
CA CYS A 54 4.22 -1.08 6.17
C CYS A 54 4.29 0.34 5.60
N THR A 55 4.53 0.50 4.30
CA THR A 55 4.34 1.80 3.61
C THR A 55 2.97 1.91 2.96
N TYR A 56 2.32 0.78 2.69
CA TYR A 56 0.92 0.70 2.31
C TYR A 56 0.31 -0.59 2.86
N ILE A 57 -0.98 -0.53 3.15
CA ILE A 57 -1.77 -1.66 3.62
C ILE A 57 -2.88 -1.91 2.61
N VAL A 58 -3.02 -3.15 2.18
CA VAL A 58 -4.11 -3.62 1.33
C VAL A 58 -5.08 -4.37 2.23
N VAL A 59 -6.30 -3.86 2.39
CA VAL A 59 -7.34 -4.56 3.14
C VAL A 59 -7.97 -5.62 2.24
N ALA A 60 -7.90 -6.87 2.69
CA ALA A 60 -8.40 -8.04 2.00
C ALA A 60 -9.61 -8.57 2.80
N PHE A 61 -10.85 -8.53 2.29
CA PHE A 61 -11.24 -8.13 0.92
C PHE A 61 -12.44 -7.18 0.90
N GLY A 62 -12.67 -6.56 -0.25
CA GLY A 62 -13.99 -6.04 -0.61
C GLY A 62 -14.74 -7.07 -1.44
N LYS A 63 -16.05 -6.87 -1.64
CA LYS A 63 -16.89 -7.68 -2.53
C LYS A 63 -17.53 -6.83 -3.62
N ILE A 64 -17.97 -7.47 -4.69
CA ILE A 64 -18.77 -6.84 -5.73
C ILE A 64 -20.22 -7.28 -5.57
N VAL A 65 -21.13 -6.33 -5.41
CA VAL A 65 -22.58 -6.53 -5.36
C VAL A 65 -23.22 -5.64 -6.41
N ASN A 66 -24.00 -6.22 -7.32
CA ASN A 66 -24.65 -5.48 -8.42
C ASN A 66 -23.68 -4.60 -9.23
N ASN A 67 -22.50 -5.14 -9.58
CA ASN A 67 -21.42 -4.43 -10.26
C ASN A 67 -20.89 -3.18 -9.52
N SER A 68 -21.13 -3.07 -8.22
CA SER A 68 -20.60 -2.03 -7.36
C SER A 68 -19.72 -2.63 -6.28
N LEU A 69 -18.69 -1.90 -5.87
CA LEU A 69 -17.86 -2.26 -4.73
C LEU A 69 -18.66 -2.11 -3.42
N ASP A 70 -18.53 -3.08 -2.53
CA ASP A 70 -19.14 -3.12 -1.22
C ASP A 70 -18.17 -3.76 -0.19
N THR A 71 -18.43 -3.51 1.08
CA THR A 71 -17.74 -4.11 2.24
C THR A 71 -17.98 -5.62 2.31
N PHE A 72 -16.96 -6.39 2.68
CA PHE A 72 -17.11 -7.84 2.86
C PHE A 72 -17.75 -8.13 4.21
N GLU A 73 -17.20 -7.55 5.28
CA GLU A 73 -17.66 -7.69 6.67
C GLU A 73 -18.48 -6.48 7.12
N LEU A 74 -19.44 -6.70 8.03
CA LEU A 74 -20.29 -5.63 8.58
C LEU A 74 -19.49 -4.57 9.34
N ASN A 75 -18.33 -4.93 9.90
CA ASN A 75 -17.48 -4.04 10.69
C ASN A 75 -16.30 -3.45 9.90
N ASP A 76 -16.22 -3.70 8.59
CA ASP A 76 -15.21 -3.10 7.72
C ASP A 76 -15.11 -1.57 7.82
N PRO A 77 -16.23 -0.79 7.90
CA PRO A 77 -16.12 0.66 8.06
C PRO A 77 -15.34 1.09 9.30
N ALA A 78 -15.48 0.37 10.42
CA ALA A 78 -14.73 0.64 11.64
C ALA A 78 -13.24 0.24 11.52
N THR A 79 -12.98 -0.89 10.84
CA THR A 79 -11.62 -1.32 10.47
C THR A 79 -10.92 -0.26 9.61
N PHE A 80 -11.60 0.27 8.60
CA PHE A 80 -11.05 1.29 7.70
C PHE A 80 -10.77 2.61 8.42
N ALA A 81 -11.66 3.03 9.33
CA ALA A 81 -11.44 4.21 10.15
C ALA A 81 -10.15 4.06 10.98
N THR A 82 -10.00 2.92 11.67
CA THR A 82 -8.82 2.62 12.51
C THR A 82 -7.52 2.61 11.69
N LEU A 83 -7.48 1.89 10.57
CA LEU A 83 -6.30 1.84 9.71
C LEU A 83 -6.02 3.21 9.04
N GLY A 84 -7.06 4.01 8.81
CA GLY A 84 -6.96 5.36 8.26
C GLY A 84 -6.20 6.33 9.18
N GLU A 85 -6.31 6.17 10.50
CA GLU A 85 -5.57 6.97 11.49
C GLU A 85 -4.04 6.80 11.36
N TYR A 86 -3.59 5.63 10.90
CA TYR A 86 -2.18 5.29 10.77
C TYR A 86 -1.46 6.02 9.62
N LYS A 87 -2.20 6.66 8.70
CA LYS A 87 -1.63 7.43 7.59
C LYS A 87 -0.72 8.57 8.03
N ASN A 88 -0.96 9.12 9.22
CA ASN A 88 -0.17 10.24 9.75
C ASN A 88 1.03 9.80 10.61
N PHE A 89 1.23 8.48 10.76
CA PHE A 89 2.32 7.95 11.57
C PHE A 89 3.64 8.11 10.82
N ARG A 90 4.47 9.08 11.23
CA ARG A 90 5.81 9.24 10.66
C ARG A 90 6.75 8.17 11.23
N ARG A 91 7.50 7.50 10.36
CA ARG A 91 8.75 6.85 10.76
C ARG A 91 9.75 7.95 11.10
N THR A 92 9.79 8.35 12.37
CA THR A 92 10.92 9.08 12.95
C THR A 92 12.17 8.23 12.91
#